data_AF-A0AAW9EHB3-F1
#
_entry.id   AF-A0AAW9EHB3-F1
#
_cell.length_a   1.000
_cell.length_b   1.000
_cell.length_c   1.000
_cell.angle_alpha   90.00
_cell.angle_beta   90.00
_cell.angle_gamma   90.00
#
_symmetry.space_group_name_H-M   'P 1'
#
loop_
_entity.id
_entity.type
_entity.pdbx_description
1 polymer ?
#
loop_
_entity_poly.entity_id
_entity_poly.type
_entity_poly.pdbx_seq_one_letter_code
_entity_poly.pdbx_strand_id
1 'polypeptide(L)'
;YKTGMTEAKNSLSQEETILRSVGNVLQRIREIAGQAGDGALDSNDKKSLASELRQREDELLNLLNSRDASGKYLFSGSQGS
;
A
#
# COMPACT_ATOMS: atom_id res chain seq x y z
N TYR A 1 -20.70 -19.14 -16.91
CA TYR A 1 -20.48 -17.79 -17.47
C TYR A 1 -20.73 -16.66 -16.48
N LYS A 2 -21.89 -16.58 -15.79
CA LYS A 2 -22.19 -15.44 -14.88
C LYS A 2 -21.29 -15.35 -13.63
N THR A 3 -20.88 -16.49 -13.05
CA THR A 3 -20.06 -16.51 -11.82
C THR A 3 -18.67 -15.91 -12.00
N GLY A 4 -17.92 -16.34 -13.02
CA GLY A 4 -16.57 -15.81 -13.28
C GLY A 4 -16.55 -14.31 -13.63
N MET A 5 -17.61 -13.79 -14.24
CA MET A 5 -17.72 -12.35 -14.53
C MET A 5 -17.97 -11.51 -13.26
N THR A 6 -18.72 -12.05 -12.30
CA THR A 6 -18.94 -11.42 -10.99
C THR A 6 -17.67 -11.46 -10.14
N GLU A 7 -16.93 -12.57 -10.13
CA GLU A 7 -15.66 -12.71 -9.42
C GLU A 7 -14.59 -11.77 -9.97
N ALA A 8 -14.47 -11.66 -11.30
CA ALA A 8 -13.59 -10.70 -11.94
C ALA A 8 -13.94 -9.25 -11.55
N LYS A 9 -15.24 -8.89 -11.57
CA LYS A 9 -15.70 -7.55 -11.18
C LYS A 9 -15.40 -7.23 -9.71
N ASN A 10 -15.59 -8.20 -8.82
CA ASN A 10 -15.29 -8.04 -7.40
C ASN A 10 -13.79 -7.89 -7.14
N SER A 11 -12.95 -8.62 -7.88
CA SER A 11 -11.49 -8.51 -7.77
C SER A 11 -11.00 -7.15 -8.25
N LEU A 12 -11.50 -6.69 -9.41
CA LEU A 12 -11.18 -5.34 -9.93
C LEU A 12 -11.59 -4.22 -8.96
N SER A 13 -12.77 -4.32 -8.33
CA SER A 13 -13.21 -3.32 -7.35
C SER A 13 -12.34 -3.31 -6.08
N GLN A 14 -11.84 -4.49 -5.67
CA GLN A 14 -10.91 -4.60 -4.53
C GLN A 14 -9.54 -4.05 -4.90
N GLU A 15 -9.02 -4.36 -6.09
CA GLU A 15 -7.78 -3.78 -6.62
C GLU A 15 -7.82 -2.25 -6.64
N GLU A 16 -8.90 -1.67 -7.15
CA GLU A 16 -9.06 -0.21 -7.17
C GLU A 16 -9.02 0.40 -5.76
N THR A 17 -9.70 -0.24 -4.81
CA THR A 17 -9.71 0.20 -3.41
C THR A 17 -8.31 0.13 -2.80
N ILE A 18 -7.58 -0.95 -3.04
CA ILE A 18 -6.23 -1.11 -2.52
C ILE A 18 -5.26 -0.14 -3.19
N LEU A 19 -5.35 0.09 -4.50
CA LEU A 19 -4.52 1.06 -5.22
C LEU A 19 -4.73 2.49 -4.69
N ARG A 20 -5.96 2.87 -4.33
CA ARG A 20 -6.23 4.14 -3.65
C ARG A 20 -5.50 4.21 -2.30
N SER A 21 -5.55 3.15 -1.50
CA SER A 21 -4.82 3.09 -0.22
C SER A 21 -3.30 3.16 -0.43
N VAL A 22 -2.75 2.43 -1.40
CA VAL A 22 -1.33 2.50 -1.79
C VAL A 22 -0.94 3.92 -2.15
N GLY A 23 -1.76 4.61 -2.95
CA GLY A 23 -1.53 6.01 -3.30
C GLY A 23 -1.43 6.92 -2.07
N ASN A 24 -2.34 6.76 -1.10
CA ASN A 24 -2.32 7.53 0.15
C ASN A 24 -1.06 7.25 0.98
N VAL A 25 -0.65 5.99 1.11
CA VAL A 25 0.56 5.60 1.84
C VAL A 25 1.81 6.19 1.19
N LEU A 26 1.92 6.11 -0.14
CA LEU A 26 3.04 6.69 -0.90
C LEU A 26 3.07 8.22 -0.80
N GLN A 27 1.92 8.87 -0.78
CA GLN A 27 1.84 10.30 -0.52
C GLN A 27 2.43 10.63 0.86
N ARG A 28 2.05 9.88 1.90
CA ARG A 28 2.56 10.10 3.25
C ARG A 28 4.08 9.85 3.36
N ILE A 29 4.58 8.80 2.72
CA ILE A 29 6.03 8.51 2.63
C ILE A 29 6.77 9.70 2.01
N ARG A 30 6.23 10.28 0.92
CA ARG A 30 6.82 11.45 0.26
C ARG A 30 6.86 12.68 1.18
N GLU A 31 5.81 12.91 1.94
CA GLU A 31 5.75 14.00 2.93
C GLU A 31 6.82 13.81 4.01
N ILE A 32 6.95 12.60 4.58
CA ILE A 32 7.98 12.28 5.58
C ILE A 32 9.38 12.50 5.00
N ALA A 33 9.63 12.05 3.76
CA ALA A 33 10.91 12.26 3.09
C ALA A 33 11.24 13.75 2.91
N GLY A 34 10.25 14.58 2.59
CA GLY A 34 10.40 16.03 2.53
C GLY A 34 10.71 16.63 3.90
N GLN A 35 9.99 16.23 4.95
CA GLN A 35 10.21 16.70 6.32
C GLN A 35 11.60 16.30 6.84
N ALA A 36 12.04 15.07 6.59
CA ALA A 36 13.34 14.57 7.04
C ALA A 36 14.54 15.35 6.46
N GLY A 37 14.34 16.06 5.34
CA GLY A 37 15.33 16.95 4.74
C GLY A 37 15.46 18.32 5.42
N ASP A 38 14.60 18.65 6.38
CA ASP A 38 14.66 19.91 7.12
C ASP A 38 15.87 19.92 8.09
N GLY A 39 16.76 20.90 7.89
CA GLY A 39 17.99 21.06 8.67
C GLY A 39 17.76 21.51 10.12
N ALA A 40 16.57 21.99 10.46
CA ALA A 40 16.21 22.40 11.81
C ALA A 40 15.84 21.22 12.74
N LEU A 41 15.62 20.02 12.19
CA LEU A 41 15.21 18.84 12.98
C LEU A 41 16.33 18.31 13.87
N ASP A 42 15.97 18.04 15.12
CA ASP A 42 16.86 17.40 16.07
C ASP A 42 16.91 15.86 15.89
N SER A 43 17.69 15.17 16.72
CA SER A 43 17.82 13.71 16.61
C SER A 43 16.55 12.94 16.99
N ASN A 44 15.71 13.49 17.87
CA ASN A 44 14.47 12.86 18.31
C ASN A 44 13.37 13.04 17.26
N ASP A 45 13.31 14.22 16.63
CA ASP A 45 12.41 14.46 15.52
C ASP A 45 12.69 13.49 14.36
N LYS A 46 13.97 13.33 13.99
CA LYS A 46 14.39 12.38 12.95
C LYS A 46 14.05 10.94 13.30
N LYS A 47 14.17 10.54 14.58
CA LYS A 47 13.76 9.20 15.04
C LYS A 47 12.25 8.99 14.93
N SER A 48 11.46 10.01 15.26
CA SER A 48 10.00 9.96 15.15
C SER A 48 9.58 9.80 13.69
N LEU A 49 10.16 10.59 12.77
CA LEU A 49 9.93 10.46 11.33
C LEU A 49 10.35 9.09 10.80
N ALA A 50 11.49 8.55 11.24
CA ALA A 50 11.93 7.21 10.85
C ALA A 50 11.00 6.10 11.39
N SER A 51 10.43 6.29 12.58
CA SER A 51 9.43 5.36 13.11
C SER A 51 8.15 5.39 12.28
N GLU A 52 7.67 6.58 11.93
CA GLU A 52 6.48 6.71 11.09
C GLU A 52 6.72 6.14 9.69
N LEU A 53 7.88 6.41 9.09
CA LEU A 53 8.24 5.87 7.78
C LEU A 53 8.16 4.34 7.76
N ARG A 54 8.73 3.68 8.77
CA ARG A 54 8.67 2.21 8.89
C ARG A 54 7.23 1.70 8.98
N GLN A 55 6.37 2.38 9.74
CA GLN A 55 4.95 2.00 9.81
C GLN A 55 4.26 2.09 8.43
N ARG A 56 4.60 3.11 7.63
CA ARG A 56 4.06 3.26 6.26
C ARG A 56 4.62 2.22 5.29
N GLU A 57 5.89 1.84 5.44
CA GLU A 57 6.50 0.76 4.66
C GLU A 57 5.82 -0.58 4.96
N ASP A 58 5.60 -0.90 6.24
CA ASP A 58 4.88 -2.11 6.65
C ASP A 58 3.44 -2.12 6.12
N GLU A 59 2.73 -0.99 6.20
CA GLU A 59 1.40 -0.81 5.64
C GLU A 59 1.39 -1.04 4.12
N LEU A 60 2.35 -0.47 3.40
CA LEU A 60 2.50 -0.65 1.96
C LEU A 60 2.75 -2.11 1.60
N LEU A 61 3.63 -2.81 2.33
CA LEU A 61 3.90 -4.23 2.12
C LEU A 61 2.66 -5.09 2.35
N ASN A 62 1.85 -4.77 3.35
CA ASN A 62 0.59 -5.47 3.60
C ASN A 62 -0.40 -5.25 2.46
N LEU A 63 -0.54 -4.02 1.97
CA LEU A 63 -1.41 -3.70 0.84
C LEU A 63 -0.98 -4.45 -0.44
N LEU A 64 0.32 -4.49 -0.74
CA LEU A 64 0.84 -5.20 -1.91
C LEU A 64 0.69 -6.72 -1.81
N ASN A 65 0.62 -7.28 -0.60
CA ASN A 65 0.35 -8.69 -0.34
C ASN A 65 -1.15 -9.03 -0.24
N SER A 66 -2.04 -8.11 -0.59
CA SER A 66 -3.49 -8.34 -0.53
C SER A 66 -3.94 -9.46 -1.47
N ARG A 67 -4.94 -10.21 -1.01
CA ARG A 67 -5.51 -11.36 -1.72
C ARG A 67 -7.00 -11.17 -1.97
N ASP A 68 -7.51 -11.73 -3.07
CA ASP A 68 -8.94 -11.79 -3.35
C ASP A 68 -9.67 -12.81 -2.45
N ALA A 69 -10.98 -12.92 -2.63
CA ALA A 69 -11.84 -13.84 -1.89
C ALA A 69 -11.50 -15.33 -2.12
N SER A 70 -10.75 -15.66 -3.17
CA SER A 70 -10.27 -17.02 -3.46
C SER A 70 -8.89 -17.30 -2.87
N GLY A 71 -8.26 -16.30 -2.25
CA GLY A 71 -6.92 -16.39 -1.65
C GLY A 71 -5.78 -16.11 -2.63
N LYS A 72 -6.09 -15.65 -3.85
CA LYS A 72 -5.09 -15.29 -4.86
C LYS A 72 -4.60 -13.86 -4.63
N TYR A 73 -3.28 -13.65 -4.75
CA TYR A 73 -2.69 -12.32 -4.68
C TYR A 73 -3.19 -11.41 -5.81
N LEU A 74 -3.73 -10.26 -5.43
CA LEU A 74 -4.30 -9.28 -6.37
C LEU A 74 -3.25 -8.69 -7.32
N PHE A 75 -2.01 -8.51 -6.84
CA PHE A 75 -0.92 -7.90 -7.62
C PHE A 75 0.08 -8.93 -8.21
N SER A 76 -0.28 -10.22 -8.26
CA SER A 76 0.59 -11.26 -8.84
C SER A 76 0.49 -11.41 -10.37
N GLY A 77 -0.37 -10.62 -11.02
CA GLY A 77 -0.63 -10.73 -12.45
C GLY A 77 -1.16 -12.12 -12.84
N SER A 78 -0.75 -12.63 -14.00
CA SER A 78 -1.14 -13.97 -14.46
C SER A 78 -0.51 -15.11 -13.65
N GLN A 79 0.47 -14.85 -12.79
CA GLN A 79 1.18 -15.89 -12.02
C GLN A 79 0.43 -16.39 -10.79
N GLY A 80 -0.66 -15.74 -10.39
CA GLY A 80 -1.56 -16.27 -9.35
C GLY A 80 -2.69 -17.15 -9.90
N SER A 81 -2.66 -17.55 -11.17
CA SER A 81 -3.73 -18.31 -11.86
C SER A 81 -3.39 -19.78 -11.96
#